data_AF-F2DA42-F1
#
_entry.id   AF-F2DA42-F1
#
_cell.length_a   1.000
_cell.length_b   1.000
_cell.length_c   1.000
_cell.angle_alpha   90.00
_cell.angle_beta   90.00
_cell.angle_gamma   90.00
#
_symmetry.space_group_name_H-M   'P 1'
#
loop_
_entity.id
_entity.type
_entity.pdbx_description
1 polymer ?
#
loop_
_entity_poly.entity_id
_entity_poly.type
_entity_poly.pdbx_seq_one_letter_code
_entity_poly.pdbx_strand_id
1 'polypeptide(L)'
;MFLRRTSMRRTAAPLIFLWVVINPKLKKTSKRTACFYEGCLSVDGYRAVVERHLDVEVSGLDRNGRPMKVEASGWQARILQHECDHLEGTLYVDKMVPRTFRTVDNLNLPLATGCPPLGAC
;
A
#
# COMPACT_ATOMS: atom_id res chain seq x y z
N MET A 1 9.30 32.26 40.23
CA MET A 1 9.98 31.14 40.89
C MET A 1 9.07 29.91 40.77
N PHE A 2 9.49 28.90 39.99
CA PHE A 2 9.01 27.49 39.95
C PHE A 2 7.52 27.23 39.57
N LEU A 3 7.13 26.28 38.70
CA LEU A 3 7.79 25.28 37.87
C LEU A 3 6.79 24.83 36.77
N ARG A 4 7.31 24.62 35.56
CA ARG A 4 6.59 24.08 34.40
C ARG A 4 6.11 22.65 34.69
N ARG A 5 4.82 22.37 34.52
CA ARG A 5 4.35 21.01 34.18
C ARG A 5 4.40 20.84 32.67
N THR A 6 5.53 20.37 32.17
CA THR A 6 5.65 19.83 30.82
C THR A 6 4.77 18.58 30.72
N SER A 7 3.59 18.73 30.11
CA SER A 7 2.78 17.60 29.67
C SER A 7 3.56 16.89 28.56
N MET A 8 4.02 15.67 28.89
CA MET A 8 4.69 14.73 28.03
C MET A 8 3.93 14.57 26.71
N ARG A 9 4.58 14.91 25.58
CA ARG A 9 4.05 14.65 24.24
C ARG A 9 3.94 13.13 24.08
N ARG A 10 2.72 12.61 24.08
CA ARG A 10 2.44 11.28 23.53
C ARG A 10 2.85 11.33 22.07
N THR A 11 3.92 10.61 21.71
CA THR A 11 4.25 10.34 20.32
C THR A 11 3.04 9.64 19.69
N ALA A 12 2.36 10.31 18.77
CA ALA A 12 1.22 9.74 18.08
C ALA A 12 1.71 8.53 17.27
N ALA A 13 1.36 7.32 17.70
CA ALA A 13 1.40 6.17 16.81
C ALA A 13 0.59 6.52 15.55
N PRO A 14 1.02 6.13 14.35
CA PRO A 14 0.24 6.35 13.15
C PRO A 14 -1.13 5.73 13.39
N LEU A 15 -2.18 6.55 13.31
CA LEU A 15 -3.55 6.07 13.46
C LEU A 15 -3.83 5.14 12.29
N ILE A 16 -3.71 3.83 12.52
CA ILE A 16 -4.21 2.82 11.58
C ILE A 16 -5.74 2.90 11.67
N PHE A 17 -6.34 3.57 10.68
CA PHE A 17 -7.78 3.59 10.53
C PHE A 17 -8.25 2.30 9.85
N LEU A 18 -9.22 1.62 10.45
CA LEU A 18 -9.90 0.50 9.82
C LEU A 18 -10.90 1.03 8.79
N TRP A 19 -10.72 0.66 7.53
CA TRP A 19 -11.70 0.90 6.47
C TRP A 19 -12.37 -0.40 6.05
N VAL A 20 -13.67 -0.33 5.82
CA VAL A 20 -14.46 -1.36 5.15
C VAL A 20 -15.12 -0.67 3.98
N VAL A 21 -14.75 -1.06 2.77
CA VAL A 21 -15.28 -0.47 1.53
C VAL A 21 -15.94 -1.57 0.72
N ILE A 22 -17.25 -1.47 0.56
CA ILE A 22 -18.07 -2.38 -0.23
C ILE A 22 -18.25 -1.77 -1.63
N ASN A 23 -18.14 -2.60 -2.67
CA ASN A 23 -18.18 -2.20 -4.08
C ASN A 23 -17.21 -1.05 -4.40
N PRO A 24 -15.91 -1.18 -4.06
CA PRO A 24 -14.95 -0.11 -4.24
C PRO A 24 -14.75 0.22 -5.72
N LYS A 25 -14.66 1.51 -6.03
CA LYS A 25 -14.23 2.03 -7.33
C LYS A 25 -12.98 2.88 -7.10
N LEU A 26 -11.84 2.37 -7.57
CA LEU A 26 -10.54 3.01 -7.43
C LEU A 26 -10.24 3.91 -8.63
N LYS A 27 -9.77 5.12 -8.34
CA LYS A 27 -9.27 6.09 -9.30
C LYS A 27 -7.87 6.53 -8.91
N LYS A 28 -6.95 6.53 -9.88
CA LYS A 28 -5.61 7.10 -9.73
C LYS A 28 -5.72 8.62 -9.86
N THR A 29 -5.28 9.37 -8.85
CA THR A 29 -5.40 10.84 -8.85
C THR A 29 -4.13 11.55 -9.30
N SER A 30 -3.05 10.79 -9.51
CA SER A 30 -1.71 11.27 -9.87
C SER A 30 -1.01 10.29 -10.81
N LYS A 31 -0.07 10.79 -11.62
CA LYS A 31 0.85 9.97 -12.43
C LYS A 31 2.06 9.48 -11.63
N ARG A 32 2.29 10.01 -10.42
CA ARG A 32 3.42 9.60 -9.58
C ARG A 32 3.28 8.16 -9.14
N THR A 33 4.36 7.40 -9.25
CA THR A 33 4.41 5.98 -8.88
C THR A 33 5.56 5.70 -7.91
N ALA A 34 5.52 4.51 -7.31
CA ALA A 34 6.62 4.00 -6.51
C ALA A 34 6.75 2.48 -6.66
N CYS A 35 7.99 2.00 -6.64
CA CYS A 35 8.35 0.58 -6.68
C CYS A 35 8.75 0.10 -5.28
N PHE A 36 8.02 -0.88 -4.74
CA PHE A 36 8.34 -1.54 -3.47
C PHE A 36 7.93 -3.01 -3.52
N TYR A 37 8.49 -3.82 -2.62
CA TYR A 37 8.06 -5.20 -2.44
C TYR A 37 6.62 -5.29 -1.93
N GLU A 38 5.82 -6.14 -2.55
CA GLU A 38 4.52 -6.61 -2.06
C GLU A 38 4.59 -8.10 -1.72
N GLY A 39 3.71 -8.50 -0.81
CA GLY A 39 3.35 -9.89 -0.56
C GLY A 39 1.84 -10.00 -0.44
N CYS A 40 1.34 -11.24 -0.50
CA CYS A 40 -0.08 -11.52 -0.34
C CYS A 40 -0.23 -12.79 0.52
N LEU A 41 -1.25 -12.84 1.37
CA LEU A 41 -1.54 -14.05 2.15
C LEU A 41 -1.96 -15.23 1.25
N SER A 42 -2.50 -14.95 0.06
CA SER A 42 -2.82 -15.97 -0.95
C SER A 42 -1.59 -16.49 -1.70
N VAL A 43 -0.40 -15.90 -1.51
CA VAL A 43 0.88 -16.33 -2.10
C VAL A 43 1.94 -16.34 -1.00
N ASP A 44 1.82 -17.34 -0.13
CA ASP A 44 2.62 -17.41 1.09
C ASP A 44 4.12 -17.63 0.80
N GLY A 45 4.98 -17.05 1.63
CA GLY A 45 6.43 -17.21 1.55
C GLY A 45 7.18 -16.40 0.47
N TYR A 46 6.48 -15.66 -0.40
CA TYR A 46 7.10 -14.92 -1.51
C TYR A 46 6.80 -13.42 -1.53
N ARG A 47 7.69 -12.66 -2.17
CA ARG A 47 7.59 -11.21 -2.41
C ARG A 47 8.07 -10.88 -3.82
N ALA A 48 7.56 -9.79 -4.39
CA ALA A 48 8.10 -9.21 -5.62
C ALA A 48 7.91 -7.70 -5.64
N VAL A 49 8.70 -6.99 -6.43
CA VAL A 49 8.55 -5.54 -6.58
C VAL A 49 7.35 -5.26 -7.47
N VAL A 50 6.48 -4.37 -7.03
CA VAL A 50 5.29 -3.94 -7.78
C VAL A 50 5.26 -2.42 -7.83
N GLU A 51 5.07 -1.87 -9.02
CA GLU A 51 4.85 -0.44 -9.22
C GLU A 51 3.39 -0.09 -8.89
N ARG A 52 3.19 0.96 -8.07
CA ARG A 52 1.87 1.43 -7.67
C ARG A 52 1.78 2.95 -7.78
N HIS A 53 0.59 3.46 -8.02
CA HIS A 53 0.35 4.90 -7.94
C HIS A 53 0.48 5.37 -6.48
N LEU A 54 1.12 6.52 -6.29
CA LEU A 54 1.31 7.08 -4.95
C LEU A 54 0.04 7.72 -4.40
N ASP A 55 -0.89 8.15 -5.25
CA ASP A 55 -2.12 8.85 -4.85
C ASP A 55 -3.33 8.22 -5.54
N VAL A 56 -4.31 7.81 -4.74
CA VAL A 56 -5.57 7.21 -5.21
C VAL A 56 -6.76 7.75 -4.43
N GLU A 57 -7.91 7.62 -5.06
CA GLU A 57 -9.22 7.84 -4.49
C GLU A 57 -10.04 6.57 -4.63
N VAL A 58 -10.68 6.11 -3.56
CA VAL A 58 -11.60 4.97 -3.58
C VAL A 58 -12.97 5.45 -3.12
N SER A 59 -13.98 5.21 -3.95
CA SER A 59 -15.39 5.44 -3.61
C SER A 59 -16.12 4.11 -3.43
N GLY A 60 -17.16 4.08 -2.60
CA GLY A 60 -17.93 2.86 -2.35
C GLY A 60 -18.95 3.08 -1.23
N LEU A 61 -19.30 2.00 -0.54
CA LEU A 61 -20.15 2.04 0.65
C LEU A 61 -19.35 1.62 1.89
N ASP A 62 -19.66 2.20 3.03
CA ASP A 62 -19.11 1.78 4.32
C ASP A 62 -19.77 0.47 4.81
N ARG A 63 -19.30 -0.04 5.96
CA ARG A 63 -19.86 -1.24 6.63
C ARG A 63 -21.36 -1.16 6.96
N ASN A 64 -21.96 0.04 6.95
CA ASN A 64 -23.37 0.26 7.21
C ASN A 64 -24.16 0.56 5.92
N GLY A 65 -23.54 0.42 4.75
CA GLY A 65 -24.15 0.69 3.45
C GLY A 65 -24.25 2.18 3.09
N ARG A 66 -23.56 3.07 3.82
CA ARG A 66 -23.59 4.51 3.53
C ARG A 66 -22.51 4.89 2.52
N PRO A 67 -22.77 5.79 1.56
CA PRO A 67 -21.75 6.25 0.63
C PRO A 67 -20.52 6.81 1.35
N MET A 68 -19.34 6.41 0.88
CA MET A 68 -18.07 6.90 1.40
C MET A 68 -17.05 7.14 0.30
N LYS A 69 -16.07 7.98 0.61
CA LYS A 69 -14.94 8.32 -0.25
C LYS A 69 -13.67 8.37 0.60
N VAL A 70 -12.61 7.72 0.13
CA VAL A 70 -11.29 7.69 0.78
C VAL A 70 -10.27 8.23 -0.20
N GLU A 71 -9.55 9.28 0.21
CA GLU A 71 -8.35 9.75 -0.47
C GLU A 71 -7.15 9.22 0.30
N ALA A 72 -6.27 8.50 -0.39
CA ALA A 72 -5.13 7.83 0.22
C ALA A 72 -3.87 8.08 -0.59
N SER A 73 -2.75 8.20 0.13
CA SER A 73 -1.44 8.31 -0.47
C SER A 73 -0.44 7.33 0.14
N GLY A 74 0.69 7.13 -0.54
CA GLY A 74 1.78 6.27 -0.07
C GLY A 74 1.34 4.83 0.17
N TRP A 75 1.58 4.31 1.38
CA TRP A 75 1.34 2.90 1.69
C TRP A 75 -0.15 2.52 1.73
N GLN A 76 -1.01 3.44 2.18
CA GLN A 76 -2.46 3.23 2.17
C GLN A 76 -3.00 3.12 0.74
N ALA A 77 -2.50 3.96 -0.18
CA ALA A 77 -2.82 3.88 -1.59
C ALA A 77 -2.40 2.54 -2.21
N ARG A 78 -1.21 2.03 -1.84
CA ARG A 78 -0.73 0.71 -2.27
C ARG A 78 -1.64 -0.42 -1.80
N ILE A 79 -2.01 -0.44 -0.52
CA ILE A 79 -2.92 -1.45 0.04
C ILE A 79 -4.26 -1.42 -0.71
N LEU A 80 -4.87 -0.24 -0.87
CA LEU A 80 -6.15 -0.12 -1.58
C LEU A 80 -6.06 -0.63 -3.03
N GLN A 81 -4.96 -0.35 -3.73
CA GLN A 81 -4.73 -0.89 -5.08
C GLN A 81 -4.59 -2.41 -5.08
N HIS A 82 -3.89 -2.98 -4.10
CA HIS A 82 -3.73 -4.44 -3.95
C HIS A 82 -5.08 -5.12 -3.69
N GLU A 83 -5.85 -4.60 -2.73
CA GLU A 83 -7.15 -5.19 -2.37
C GLU A 83 -8.19 -5.01 -3.48
N CYS A 84 -8.17 -3.90 -4.23
CA CYS A 84 -9.05 -3.74 -5.39
C CYS A 84 -8.67 -4.69 -6.54
N ASP A 85 -7.38 -4.95 -6.77
CA ASP A 85 -6.95 -5.90 -7.80
C ASP A 85 -7.51 -7.32 -7.55
N HIS A 86 -7.62 -7.75 -6.28
CA HIS A 86 -8.22 -9.05 -5.93
C HIS A 86 -9.67 -9.17 -6.40
N LEU A 87 -10.45 -8.09 -6.35
CA LEU A 87 -11.85 -8.09 -6.79
C LEU A 87 -11.98 -8.25 -8.31
N GLU A 88 -10.94 -7.86 -9.05
CA GLU A 88 -10.81 -8.05 -10.50
C GLU A 88 -10.06 -9.36 -10.85
N GLY A 89 -9.85 -10.25 -9.87
CA GLY A 89 -9.18 -11.53 -10.07
C GLY A 89 -7.69 -11.43 -10.40
N THR A 90 -7.05 -10.30 -10.08
CA THR A 90 -5.63 -10.04 -10.38
C THR A 90 -4.78 -10.14 -9.12
N LEU A 91 -3.68 -10.89 -9.18
CA LEU A 91 -2.71 -10.98 -8.10
C LEU A 91 -1.47 -10.11 -8.38
N TYR A 92 -0.73 -9.78 -7.32
CA TYR A 92 0.48 -8.96 -7.45
C TYR A 92 1.56 -9.64 -8.33
N VAL A 93 1.57 -10.97 -8.39
CA VAL A 93 2.49 -11.76 -9.22
C VAL A 93 2.24 -11.60 -10.71
N ASP A 94 1.02 -11.20 -11.12
CA ASP A 94 0.68 -10.94 -12.52
C ASP A 94 1.16 -9.56 -12.98
N LYS A 95 1.51 -8.68 -12.03
CA LYS A 95 1.87 -7.26 -12.28
C LYS A 95 3.26 -6.90 -11.76
N MET A 96 4.02 -7.88 -11.28
CA MET A 96 5.33 -7.65 -10.69
C MET A 96 6.38 -7.26 -11.73
N VAL A 97 7.37 -6.49 -11.28
CA VAL A 97 8.56 -6.20 -12.06
C VAL A 97 9.33 -7.51 -12.31
N PRO A 98 9.67 -7.84 -13.58
CA PRO A 98 10.41 -9.05 -13.91
C PRO A 98 11.73 -9.15 -13.12
N ARG A 99 12.14 -10.39 -12.80
CA ARG A 99 13.39 -10.70 -12.07
C ARG A 99 13.45 -10.22 -10.61
N THR A 100 12.30 -9.87 -10.01
CA THR A 100 12.25 -9.44 -8.60
C THR A 100 11.59 -10.44 -7.64
N PHE A 101 10.84 -11.42 -8.16
CA PHE A 101 10.17 -12.47 -7.38
C PHE A 101 11.18 -13.30 -6.58
N ARG A 102 10.95 -13.41 -5.27
CA ARG A 102 11.88 -14.05 -4.32
C ARG A 102 11.18 -14.52 -3.06
N THR A 103 11.83 -15.42 -2.33
CA THR A 103 11.39 -15.84 -1.00
C THR A 103 11.53 -14.71 0.02
N VAL A 104 10.78 -14.78 1.11
CA VAL A 104 10.88 -13.83 2.24
C VAL A 104 12.30 -13.75 2.83
N ASP A 105 13.03 -14.87 2.87
CA ASP A 105 14.41 -14.91 3.40
C ASP A 105 15.39 -14.12 2.53
N ASN A 106 15.11 -14.05 1.22
CA ASN A 106 15.97 -13.36 0.24
C ASN A 106 15.58 -11.88 0.03
N LEU A 107 14.67 -11.33 0.84
CA LEU A 107 14.10 -9.99 0.64
C LEU A 107 15.16 -8.89 0.59
N ASN A 108 16.20 -9.00 1.43
CA ASN A 108 17.25 -7.99 1.57
C ASN A 108 18.42 -8.17 0.60
N LEU A 109 18.39 -9.20 -0.27
CA LEU A 109 19.42 -9.37 -1.30
C LEU A 109 19.29 -8.27 -2.38
N PRO A 110 20.40 -7.91 -3.05
CA PRO A 110 20.37 -6.91 -4.12
C PRO A 110 19.35 -7.23 -5.22
N LEU A 111 18.85 -6.18 -5.88
CA LEU A 111 18.10 -6.34 -7.13
C LEU A 111 19.07 -6.72 -8.26
N ALA A 112 18.60 -7.53 -9.21
CA ALA A 112 19.38 -7.86 -10.39
C ALA A 112 19.64 -6.61 -11.26
N THR A 113 20.75 -6.60 -11.99
CA THR A 113 21.09 -5.52 -12.91
C THR A 113 19.95 -5.27 -13.91
N GLY A 114 19.58 -4.00 -14.08
CA GLY A 114 18.50 -3.57 -14.97
C GLY A 114 17.11 -3.55 -14.33
N CYS A 115 16.94 -3.99 -13.08
CA CYS A 115 15.70 -3.76 -12.34
C CYS A 115 15.59 -2.27 -11.94
N PRO A 116 14.38 -1.68 -11.95
CA PRO A 116 14.15 -0.34 -11.41
C PRO A 116 14.52 -0.28 -9.91
N PRO A 117 15.06 0.85 -9.43
CA PRO A 117 15.34 1.02 -8.02
C PRO A 117 14.04 1.05 -7.20
N LEU A 118 14.13 0.65 -5.93
CA LEU A 118 13.03 0.83 -4.99
C LEU A 118 12.89 2.32 -4.63
N GLY A 119 11.66 2.75 -4.39
CA GLY A 119 11.36 4.14 -4.05
C GLY A 119 10.31 4.77 -4.97
N ALA A 120 10.07 6.07 -4.76
CA ALA A 120 9.24 6.86 -5.66
C ALA A 120 9.99 7.16 -6.95
N CYS A 121 9.29 7.07 -8.08
CA CYS A 121 9.76 7.48 -9.39
C CYS A 121 9.39 8.93 -9.68
#